data_AF-A0AAD7B7K8-F1
#
_entry.id   AF-A0AAD7B7K8-F1
#
_cell.length_a   1.000
_cell.length_b   1.000
_cell.length_c   1.000
_cell.angle_alpha   90.00
_cell.angle_beta   90.00
_cell.angle_gamma   90.00
#
_symmetry.space_group_name_H-M   'P 1'
#
loop_
_entity.id
_entity.type
_entity.pdbx_description
1 polymer ?
#
loop_
_entity_poly.entity_id
_entity_poly.type
_entity_poly.pdbx_seq_one_letter_code
_entity_poly.pdbx_strand_id
1 'polypeptide(L)'
;PRHDGNLEAREIIGDGDSNTLERLVDEATATISEAFSVLLGDRTQPSEFAHTVVRLRLSPALEAWRATQLAAGRILPAKGHGLRRVSDTIIKLLGLEDWPEPLLTANILFVVKFNTLLIGGNDPHTLFSNYIVSTAFYLEHGYARAFPSFETLLHDALQDPHALATPVGHDNRAGAIAGARYIRAKCALEERAAGVAVLNHMTARLSSRRAAQVVYYAESSLLGMVAESIARGFDPAAILSDLVFSNSGTDVLDVGSDLVNSELFNSFLNTEDIAGAPDGVLTEAALGRVYDAFAHVGACVLGARWAEPTAQICSQLFNWHTLNGRHFFLRRCVLGTPRCSRRAQGQREADFDEAFDEKLGTTGFSSYRPLETACNGAEPVCDRLEEFLALSPDRKHLIGFWSVVMQPLAYARAGIVDAVWEEGFCEKLGCALAKTYARGLVREISWLTAHASHHCWQINYLMEAAMWGSFLDDGELNGRLDRFEGEKDAA
;
A
#
# COMPACT_ATOMS: atom_id res chain seq x y z
N PRO A 1 -7.70 13.54 -17.98
CA PRO A 1 -7.38 14.97 -17.80
C PRO A 1 -5.89 15.10 -17.50
N ARG A 2 -5.21 16.17 -17.93
CA ARG A 2 -3.82 16.41 -17.50
C ARG A 2 -3.87 17.20 -16.20
N HIS A 3 -3.12 16.76 -15.20
CA HIS A 3 -3.05 17.41 -13.89
C HIS A 3 -1.90 18.41 -13.86
N ASP A 4 -2.16 19.57 -13.27
CA ASP A 4 -1.13 20.53 -12.90
C ASP A 4 -0.33 19.94 -11.73
N GLY A 5 1.01 20.02 -11.79
CA GLY A 5 1.91 19.41 -10.80
C GLY A 5 2.56 18.09 -11.26
N ASN A 6 3.19 17.40 -10.30
CA ASN A 6 3.94 16.15 -10.51
C ASN A 6 5.01 16.27 -11.62
N LEU A 7 5.77 17.36 -11.61
CA LEU A 7 6.68 17.71 -12.72
C LEU A 7 7.80 16.68 -12.87
N GLU A 8 8.46 16.29 -11.79
CA GLU A 8 9.50 15.26 -11.82
C GLU A 8 8.93 13.91 -12.27
N ALA A 9 7.75 13.51 -11.77
CA ALA A 9 7.09 12.28 -12.20
C ALA A 9 6.83 12.27 -13.72
N ARG A 10 6.43 13.41 -14.28
CA ARG A 10 6.21 13.60 -15.72
C ARG A 10 7.49 13.46 -16.53
N GLU A 11 8.61 13.97 -16.03
CA GLU A 11 9.91 13.78 -16.68
C GLU A 11 10.36 12.31 -16.66
N ILE A 12 10.07 11.58 -15.56
CA ILE A 12 10.44 10.17 -15.41
C ILE A 12 9.65 9.27 -16.37
N ILE A 13 8.31 9.42 -16.39
CA ILE A 13 7.41 8.52 -17.11
C ILE A 13 7.07 8.99 -18.54
N GLY A 14 7.25 10.27 -18.85
CA GLY A 14 6.90 10.82 -20.17
C GLY A 14 5.45 10.54 -20.53
N ASP A 15 5.24 9.96 -21.72
CA ASP A 15 3.93 9.54 -22.21
C ASP A 15 3.50 8.16 -21.66
N GLY A 16 4.36 7.47 -20.91
CA GLY A 16 4.04 6.22 -20.23
C GLY A 16 3.85 5.02 -21.15
N ASP A 17 4.52 5.01 -22.30
CA ASP A 17 4.49 3.90 -23.24
C ASP A 17 5.16 2.63 -22.68
N SER A 18 4.91 1.49 -23.33
CA SER A 18 5.47 0.20 -22.92
C SER A 18 7.01 0.21 -22.84
N ASN A 19 7.70 0.94 -23.72
CA ASN A 19 9.17 1.06 -23.68
C ASN A 19 9.64 1.80 -22.42
N THR A 20 8.93 2.86 -22.03
CA THR A 20 9.21 3.62 -20.82
C THR A 20 8.98 2.75 -19.59
N LEU A 21 7.88 2.00 -19.55
CA LEU A 21 7.60 1.07 -18.46
C LEU A 21 8.73 0.04 -18.29
N GLU A 22 9.13 -0.62 -19.38
CA GLU A 22 10.22 -1.60 -19.38
C GLU A 22 11.55 -0.98 -18.90
N ARG A 23 11.89 0.21 -19.40
CA ARG A 23 13.08 0.96 -18.97
C ARG A 23 13.06 1.25 -17.47
N LEU A 24 11.93 1.69 -16.93
CA LEU A 24 11.80 2.00 -15.49
C LEU A 24 11.91 0.75 -14.63
N VAL A 25 11.34 -0.37 -15.08
CA VAL A 25 11.48 -1.68 -14.41
C VAL A 25 12.92 -2.15 -14.41
N ASP A 26 13.63 -2.02 -15.53
CA ASP A 26 15.04 -2.40 -15.63
C ASP A 26 15.92 -1.52 -14.73
N GLU A 27 15.64 -0.21 -14.68
CA GLU A 27 16.32 0.75 -13.80
C GLU A 27 16.08 0.42 -12.31
N ALA A 28 14.84 0.13 -11.92
CA ALA A 28 14.51 -0.31 -10.57
C ALA A 28 15.20 -1.64 -10.22
N THR A 29 15.18 -2.61 -11.14
CA THR A 29 15.81 -3.93 -10.97
C THR A 29 17.32 -3.79 -10.77
N ALA A 30 17.98 -2.92 -11.57
CA ALA A 30 19.40 -2.63 -11.42
C ALA A 30 19.71 -1.99 -10.07
N THR A 31 18.87 -1.05 -9.63
CA THR A 31 19.00 -0.34 -8.35
C THR A 31 18.92 -1.30 -7.16
N ILE A 32 17.91 -2.18 -7.11
CA ILE A 32 17.79 -3.16 -6.03
C ILE A 32 18.93 -4.19 -6.08
N SER A 33 19.31 -4.64 -7.28
CA SER A 33 20.40 -5.61 -7.46
C SER A 33 21.73 -5.07 -6.95
N GLU A 34 21.99 -3.77 -7.16
CA GLU A 34 23.18 -3.13 -6.64
C GLU A 34 23.21 -3.10 -5.11
N ALA A 35 22.10 -2.72 -4.47
CA ALA A 35 22.00 -2.71 -3.00
C ALA A 35 22.19 -4.11 -2.40
N PHE A 36 21.55 -5.13 -2.98
CA PHE A 36 21.73 -6.51 -2.53
C PHE A 36 23.16 -7.03 -2.79
N SER A 37 23.82 -6.64 -3.88
CA SER A 37 25.21 -7.03 -4.14
C SER A 37 26.18 -6.52 -3.07
N VAL A 38 25.90 -5.34 -2.48
CA VAL A 38 26.66 -4.82 -1.34
C VAL A 38 26.44 -5.68 -0.10
N LEU A 39 25.19 -6.04 0.21
CA LEU A 39 24.84 -6.92 1.34
C LEU A 39 25.44 -8.32 1.23
N LEU A 40 25.44 -8.88 0.03
CA LEU A 40 25.96 -10.23 -0.25
C LEU A 40 27.49 -10.30 -0.24
N GLY A 41 28.19 -9.16 -0.25
CA GLY A 41 29.64 -9.11 -0.40
C GLY A 41 30.13 -9.57 -1.78
N ASP A 42 29.23 -9.60 -2.78
CA ASP A 42 29.51 -10.04 -4.15
C ASP A 42 30.40 -9.05 -4.93
N ARG A 43 30.69 -7.87 -4.35
CA ARG A 43 31.50 -6.82 -5.00
C ARG A 43 32.97 -6.87 -4.60
N THR A 44 33.82 -6.83 -5.61
CA THR A 44 35.29 -6.71 -5.49
C THR A 44 35.80 -5.27 -5.56
N GLN A 45 34.95 -4.30 -5.93
CA GLN A 45 35.28 -2.87 -5.98
C GLN A 45 34.32 -2.04 -5.10
N PRO A 46 34.78 -0.89 -4.55
CA PRO A 46 33.94 0.01 -3.77
C PRO A 46 32.75 0.49 -4.62
N SER A 47 31.53 0.31 -4.10
CA SER A 47 30.31 0.86 -4.70
C SER A 47 29.98 2.20 -4.06
N GLU A 48 29.38 3.13 -4.80
CA GLU A 48 28.70 4.29 -4.21
C GLU A 48 27.56 3.86 -3.26
N PHE A 49 26.98 2.66 -3.48
CA PHE A 49 26.03 2.00 -2.57
C PHE A 49 26.66 1.35 -1.33
N ALA A 50 27.98 1.30 -1.19
CA ALA A 50 28.59 0.77 0.05
C ALA A 50 28.20 1.61 1.28
N HIS A 51 27.80 2.87 1.06
CA HIS A 51 27.34 3.80 2.10
C HIS A 51 25.82 3.98 2.11
N THR A 52 25.06 3.21 1.33
CA THR A 52 23.60 3.34 1.25
C THR A 52 22.86 2.36 2.11
N VAL A 53 23.45 1.21 2.45
CA VAL A 53 22.83 0.26 3.37
C VAL A 53 23.12 0.68 4.81
N VAL A 54 22.06 0.95 5.57
CA VAL A 54 22.13 1.52 6.91
C VAL A 54 21.45 0.59 7.89
N ARG A 55 22.13 0.35 9.01
CA ARG A 55 21.54 -0.37 10.13
C ARG A 55 20.78 0.60 11.02
N LEU A 56 19.48 0.40 11.07
CA LEU A 56 18.52 1.16 11.84
C LEU A 56 18.47 0.72 13.30
N ARG A 57 18.17 1.67 14.18
CA ARG A 57 17.89 1.41 15.60
C ARG A 57 16.95 2.49 16.13
N LEU A 58 16.07 2.15 17.07
CA LEU A 58 15.22 3.20 17.64
C LEU A 58 16.04 4.06 18.61
N SER A 59 15.66 5.32 18.72
CA SER A 59 16.22 6.22 19.73
C SER A 59 15.97 5.67 21.14
N PRO A 60 16.82 6.02 22.13
CA PRO A 60 16.64 5.57 23.51
C PRO A 60 15.24 5.84 24.09
N ALA A 61 14.62 6.95 23.70
CA ALA A 61 13.26 7.30 24.10
C ALA A 61 12.21 6.36 23.50
N LEU A 62 12.33 6.02 22.21
CA LEU A 62 11.45 5.06 21.56
C LEU A 62 11.64 3.65 22.14
N GLU A 63 12.87 3.25 22.45
CA GLU A 63 13.11 1.94 23.08
C GLU A 63 12.56 1.86 24.50
N ALA A 64 12.73 2.91 25.30
CA ALA A 64 12.13 2.96 26.63
C ALA A 64 10.60 2.88 26.56
N TRP A 65 9.98 3.58 25.60
CA TRP A 65 8.55 3.50 25.36
C TRP A 65 8.13 2.10 24.93
N ARG A 66 8.78 1.51 23.90
CA ARG A 66 8.50 0.16 23.41
C ARG A 66 8.59 -0.86 24.52
N ALA A 67 9.68 -0.87 25.29
CA ALA A 67 9.88 -1.76 26.42
C ALA A 67 8.77 -1.61 27.49
N THR A 68 8.33 -0.38 27.77
CA THR A 68 7.24 -0.11 28.70
C THR A 68 5.91 -0.68 28.19
N GLN A 69 5.60 -0.52 26.91
CA GLN A 69 4.37 -1.05 26.31
C GLN A 69 4.37 -2.59 26.32
N LEU A 70 5.47 -3.22 25.89
CA LEU A 70 5.60 -4.68 25.87
C LEU A 70 5.49 -5.26 27.30
N ALA A 71 6.12 -4.62 28.29
CA ALA A 71 6.00 -5.02 29.70
C ALA A 71 4.56 -4.91 30.24
N ALA A 72 3.75 -4.01 29.68
CA ALA A 72 2.33 -3.86 29.98
C ALA A 72 1.44 -4.83 29.18
N GLY A 73 2.01 -5.77 28.41
CA GLY A 73 1.27 -6.71 27.57
C GLY A 73 0.63 -6.07 26.34
N ARG A 74 1.02 -4.85 25.98
CA ARG A 74 0.55 -4.15 24.79
C ARG A 74 1.39 -4.58 23.60
N ILE A 75 1.06 -5.77 23.09
CA ILE A 75 1.82 -6.47 22.07
C ILE A 75 0.98 -6.59 20.80
N LEU A 76 1.59 -6.34 19.67
CA LEU A 76 1.07 -6.64 18.36
C LEU A 76 1.54 -8.05 17.95
N PRO A 77 0.63 -8.95 17.56
CA PRO A 77 1.03 -10.26 17.05
C PRO A 77 1.79 -10.11 15.73
N ALA A 78 2.63 -11.09 15.43
CA ALA A 78 3.28 -11.27 14.14
C ALA A 78 2.32 -11.05 12.96
N LYS A 79 2.79 -10.43 11.88
CA LYS A 79 2.03 -10.30 10.61
C LYS A 79 1.51 -11.67 10.17
N GLY A 80 0.25 -11.71 9.76
CA GLY A 80 -0.33 -12.89 9.11
C GLY A 80 0.02 -12.93 7.62
N HIS A 81 -0.25 -14.06 6.94
CA HIS A 81 0.17 -14.24 5.54
C HIS A 81 -0.65 -13.46 4.49
N GLY A 82 -1.69 -12.71 4.88
CA GLY A 82 -2.55 -12.01 3.93
C GLY A 82 -3.46 -12.94 3.09
N LEU A 83 -3.58 -14.21 3.47
CA LEU A 83 -4.30 -15.24 2.70
C LEU A 83 -5.72 -15.51 3.23
N ARG A 84 -6.27 -14.61 4.06
CA ARG A 84 -7.58 -14.81 4.67
C ARG A 84 -8.65 -15.00 3.60
N ARG A 85 -9.29 -16.17 3.58
CA ARG A 85 -10.46 -16.45 2.72
C ARG A 85 -11.64 -15.56 3.12
N VAL A 86 -12.42 -15.08 2.15
CA VAL A 86 -13.69 -14.42 2.44
C VAL A 86 -14.72 -15.43 2.97
N SER A 87 -15.71 -14.94 3.73
CA SER A 87 -16.76 -15.80 4.27
C SER A 87 -17.67 -16.35 3.19
N ASP A 88 -18.31 -17.50 3.48
CA ASP A 88 -19.31 -18.08 2.57
C ASP A 88 -20.51 -17.16 2.36
N THR A 89 -20.79 -16.27 3.32
CA THR A 89 -21.81 -15.22 3.17
C THR A 89 -21.44 -14.28 2.03
N ILE A 90 -20.20 -13.80 1.99
CA ILE A 90 -19.69 -12.91 0.94
C ILE A 90 -19.67 -13.62 -0.41
N ILE A 91 -19.24 -14.88 -0.44
CA ILE A 91 -19.21 -15.70 -1.66
C ILE A 91 -20.61 -15.82 -2.26
N LYS A 92 -21.61 -16.19 -1.44
CA LYS A 92 -23.01 -16.33 -1.88
C LYS A 92 -23.63 -15.00 -2.30
N LEU A 93 -23.32 -13.92 -1.58
CA LEU A 93 -23.82 -12.57 -1.93
C LEU A 93 -23.33 -12.11 -3.30
N LEU A 94 -22.16 -12.58 -3.72
CA LEU A 94 -21.50 -12.17 -4.95
C LEU A 94 -21.58 -13.21 -6.08
N GLY A 95 -22.14 -14.40 -5.81
CA GLY A 95 -22.26 -15.48 -6.79
C GLY A 95 -20.89 -16.05 -7.22
N LEU A 96 -19.98 -16.28 -6.26
CA LEU A 96 -18.58 -16.68 -6.51
C LEU A 96 -18.29 -18.14 -6.13
N GLU A 97 -19.32 -18.98 -5.97
CA GLU A 97 -19.19 -20.35 -5.49
C GLU A 97 -18.28 -21.21 -6.37
N ASP A 98 -18.29 -20.95 -7.68
CA ASP A 98 -17.51 -21.69 -8.68
C ASP A 98 -16.15 -21.02 -9.00
N TRP A 99 -15.77 -19.96 -8.27
CA TRP A 99 -14.51 -19.28 -8.52
C TRP A 99 -13.32 -20.10 -8.00
N PRO A 100 -12.15 -20.03 -8.69
CA PRO A 100 -10.93 -20.62 -8.20
C PRO A 100 -10.59 -20.13 -6.79
N GLU A 101 -10.17 -21.06 -5.91
CA GLU A 101 -9.79 -20.77 -4.53
C GLU A 101 -8.81 -19.59 -4.35
N PRO A 102 -7.76 -19.41 -5.20
CA PRO A 102 -6.85 -18.28 -5.05
C PRO A 102 -7.57 -16.93 -5.13
N LEU A 103 -8.67 -16.85 -5.87
CA LEU A 103 -9.44 -15.61 -6.08
C LEU A 103 -10.45 -15.33 -4.97
N LEU A 104 -10.58 -16.22 -3.98
CA LEU A 104 -11.53 -16.13 -2.87
C LEU A 104 -10.91 -15.62 -1.56
N THR A 105 -9.72 -15.02 -1.63
CA THR A 105 -9.14 -14.32 -0.48
C THR A 105 -9.62 -12.88 -0.41
N ALA A 106 -9.68 -12.31 0.80
CA ALA A 106 -10.11 -10.94 1.03
C ALA A 106 -9.23 -9.93 0.26
N ASN A 107 -7.93 -10.22 0.17
CA ASN A 107 -6.95 -9.42 -0.56
C ASN A 107 -7.27 -9.30 -2.03
N ILE A 108 -7.48 -10.43 -2.67
CA ILE A 108 -7.71 -10.43 -4.09
C ILE A 108 -9.13 -9.91 -4.37
N LEU A 109 -10.13 -10.37 -3.61
CA LEU A 109 -11.52 -10.02 -3.85
C LEU A 109 -11.86 -8.55 -3.60
N PHE A 110 -11.33 -7.91 -2.56
CA PHE A 110 -11.69 -6.53 -2.23
C PHE A 110 -10.73 -5.49 -2.79
N VAL A 111 -9.49 -5.87 -3.16
CA VAL A 111 -8.53 -4.93 -3.75
C VAL A 111 -8.49 -5.10 -5.25
N VAL A 112 -8.06 -6.27 -5.73
CA VAL A 112 -7.79 -6.46 -7.16
C VAL A 112 -9.07 -6.38 -7.97
N LYS A 113 -10.14 -7.10 -7.57
CA LYS A 113 -11.40 -7.11 -8.31
C LYS A 113 -12.01 -5.72 -8.43
N PHE A 114 -12.06 -4.98 -7.33
CA PHE A 114 -12.67 -3.65 -7.28
C PHE A 114 -11.91 -2.65 -8.14
N ASN A 115 -10.58 -2.70 -8.12
CA ASN A 115 -9.77 -1.85 -8.98
C ASN A 115 -9.97 -2.22 -10.45
N THR A 116 -9.90 -3.51 -10.84
CA THR A 116 -10.07 -3.91 -12.24
C THR A 116 -11.43 -3.46 -12.84
N LEU A 117 -12.51 -3.48 -12.04
CA LEU A 117 -13.83 -3.01 -12.43
C LEU A 117 -13.87 -1.53 -12.83
N LEU A 118 -12.99 -0.71 -12.24
CA LEU A 118 -12.99 0.74 -12.41
C LEU A 118 -12.02 1.22 -13.50
N ILE A 119 -11.03 0.39 -13.85
CA ILE A 119 -10.07 0.71 -14.91
C ILE A 119 -10.60 0.29 -16.27
N GLY A 120 -11.08 -0.97 -16.39
CA GLY A 120 -11.44 -1.47 -17.70
C GLY A 120 -11.76 -2.95 -17.78
N GLY A 121 -13.05 -3.27 -17.62
CA GLY A 121 -13.63 -4.48 -18.19
C GLY A 121 -14.38 -4.10 -19.47
N ASN A 122 -13.81 -4.37 -20.65
CA ASN A 122 -14.54 -4.17 -21.91
C ASN A 122 -15.80 -5.05 -21.98
N ASP A 123 -15.72 -6.22 -21.34
CA ASP A 123 -16.79 -7.16 -21.10
C ASP A 123 -16.44 -8.05 -19.88
N PRO A 124 -17.37 -8.88 -19.38
CA PRO A 124 -17.12 -9.72 -18.21
C PRO A 124 -15.96 -10.70 -18.35
N HIS A 125 -15.68 -11.21 -19.57
CA HIS A 125 -14.60 -12.16 -19.79
C HIS A 125 -13.23 -11.46 -19.68
N THR A 126 -13.07 -10.32 -20.37
CA THR A 126 -11.85 -9.50 -20.21
C THR A 126 -11.67 -9.02 -18.78
N LEU A 127 -12.74 -8.63 -18.08
CA LEU A 127 -12.66 -8.22 -16.68
C LEU A 127 -12.08 -9.34 -15.79
N PHE A 128 -12.56 -10.57 -15.96
CA PHE A 128 -12.07 -11.72 -15.18
C PHE A 128 -10.61 -12.04 -15.50
N SER A 129 -10.22 -11.94 -16.77
CA SER A 129 -8.84 -12.10 -17.22
C SER A 129 -7.92 -11.03 -16.63
N ASN A 130 -8.30 -9.75 -16.71
CA ASN A 130 -7.55 -8.63 -16.14
C ASN A 130 -7.40 -8.75 -14.61
N TYR A 131 -8.45 -9.25 -13.95
CA TYR A 131 -8.46 -9.51 -12.52
C TYR A 131 -7.39 -10.54 -12.16
N ILE A 132 -7.32 -11.68 -12.86
CA ILE A 132 -6.27 -12.69 -12.66
C ILE A 132 -4.89 -12.09 -12.94
N VAL A 133 -4.70 -11.40 -14.07
CA VAL A 133 -3.39 -10.81 -14.43
C VAL A 133 -2.88 -9.87 -13.33
N SER A 134 -3.78 -9.07 -12.74
CA SER A 134 -3.45 -8.12 -11.69
C SER A 134 -3.08 -8.77 -10.36
N THR A 135 -3.37 -10.07 -10.17
CA THR A 135 -2.94 -10.82 -8.99
C THR A 135 -1.45 -11.12 -8.98
N ALA A 136 -0.72 -10.88 -10.08
CA ALA A 136 0.74 -11.06 -10.15
C ALA A 136 1.50 -10.33 -9.03
N PHE A 137 0.95 -9.21 -8.53
CA PHE A 137 1.39 -8.53 -7.30
C PHE A 137 1.66 -9.50 -6.13
N TYR A 138 0.80 -10.51 -5.96
CA TYR A 138 0.88 -11.42 -4.82
C TYR A 138 1.99 -12.47 -4.93
N LEU A 139 2.71 -12.57 -6.06
CA LEU A 139 3.89 -13.43 -6.18
C LEU A 139 4.89 -13.15 -5.05
N GLU A 140 5.03 -11.89 -4.65
CA GLU A 140 5.89 -11.45 -3.56
C GLU A 140 5.52 -12.05 -2.20
N HIS A 141 4.24 -12.40 -1.99
CA HIS A 141 3.73 -12.89 -0.72
C HIS A 141 3.80 -14.43 -0.61
N GLY A 142 4.41 -15.10 -1.59
CA GLY A 142 4.46 -16.56 -1.65
C GLY A 142 3.14 -17.19 -2.09
N TYR A 143 2.27 -16.45 -2.80
CA TYR A 143 0.95 -16.94 -3.23
C TYR A 143 1.01 -18.24 -4.03
N ALA A 144 2.01 -18.36 -4.91
CA ALA A 144 2.23 -19.56 -5.71
C ALA A 144 2.53 -20.81 -4.87
N ARG A 145 3.07 -20.63 -3.66
CA ARG A 145 3.31 -21.72 -2.70
C ARG A 145 2.04 -22.10 -1.96
N ALA A 146 1.23 -21.11 -1.57
CA ALA A 146 -0.07 -21.34 -0.92
C ALA A 146 -1.09 -21.97 -1.88
N PHE A 147 -1.05 -21.58 -3.15
CA PHE A 147 -1.97 -22.05 -4.17
C PHE A 147 -1.22 -22.54 -5.41
N PRO A 148 -0.93 -23.86 -5.51
CA PRO A 148 -0.15 -24.40 -6.62
C PRO A 148 -0.73 -24.15 -8.01
N SER A 149 -2.05 -23.97 -8.14
CA SER A 149 -2.72 -23.66 -9.41
C SER A 149 -2.58 -22.21 -9.85
N PHE A 150 -2.02 -21.33 -9.00
CA PHE A 150 -1.96 -19.89 -9.24
C PHE A 150 -1.12 -19.53 -10.46
N GLU A 151 0.05 -20.15 -10.63
CA GLU A 151 0.93 -19.82 -11.76
C GLU A 151 0.30 -20.22 -13.10
N THR A 152 -0.39 -21.36 -13.16
CA THR A 152 -1.13 -21.78 -14.35
C THR A 152 -2.26 -20.80 -14.65
N LEU A 153 -3.04 -20.41 -13.63
CA LEU A 153 -4.12 -19.44 -13.78
C LEU A 153 -3.60 -18.10 -14.33
N LEU A 154 -2.49 -17.60 -13.79
CA LEU A 154 -1.86 -16.36 -14.23
C LEU A 154 -1.34 -16.48 -15.68
N HIS A 155 -0.65 -17.57 -16.00
CA HIS A 155 -0.15 -17.84 -17.35
C HIS A 155 -1.27 -17.83 -18.38
N ASP A 156 -2.38 -18.52 -18.11
CA ASP A 156 -3.50 -18.62 -19.04
C ASP A 156 -4.19 -17.26 -19.25
N ALA A 157 -4.35 -16.46 -18.19
CA ALA A 157 -4.92 -15.11 -18.30
C ALA A 157 -4.02 -14.12 -19.04
N LEU A 158 -2.69 -14.27 -18.94
CA LEU A 158 -1.73 -13.49 -19.72
C LEU A 158 -1.78 -13.81 -21.21
N GLN A 159 -2.25 -15.00 -21.58
CA GLN A 159 -2.35 -15.48 -22.97
C GLN A 159 -3.80 -15.50 -23.50
N ASP A 160 -4.76 -15.00 -22.74
CA ASP A 160 -6.18 -15.00 -23.10
C ASP A 160 -6.42 -14.27 -24.44
N PRO A 161 -6.77 -14.98 -25.52
CA PRO A 161 -6.93 -14.38 -26.84
C PRO A 161 -8.06 -13.34 -26.90
N HIS A 162 -9.10 -13.51 -26.10
CA HIS A 162 -10.24 -12.59 -26.06
C HIS A 162 -9.84 -11.27 -25.41
N ALA A 163 -9.15 -11.33 -24.27
CA ALA A 163 -8.66 -10.13 -23.62
C ALA A 163 -7.59 -9.41 -24.44
N LEU A 164 -6.68 -10.15 -25.09
CA LEU A 164 -5.66 -9.59 -26.00
C LEU A 164 -6.27 -8.90 -27.22
N ALA A 165 -7.41 -9.37 -27.72
CA ALA A 165 -8.12 -8.74 -28.83
C ALA A 165 -8.78 -7.39 -28.46
N THR A 166 -8.82 -7.03 -27.17
CA THR A 166 -9.36 -5.74 -26.75
C THR A 166 -8.36 -4.59 -26.96
N PRO A 167 -8.82 -3.33 -27.12
CA PRO A 167 -7.94 -2.22 -27.53
C PRO A 167 -6.71 -1.95 -26.65
N VAL A 168 -6.79 -2.31 -25.35
CA VAL A 168 -5.73 -2.07 -24.35
C VAL A 168 -5.25 -3.37 -23.71
N GLY A 169 -5.69 -4.53 -24.24
CA GLY A 169 -5.37 -5.84 -23.70
C GLY A 169 -3.87 -6.12 -23.72
N HIS A 170 -3.20 -5.80 -24.83
CA HIS A 170 -1.75 -5.98 -24.99
C HIS A 170 -0.94 -5.16 -23.98
N ASP A 171 -1.24 -3.87 -23.81
CA ASP A 171 -0.51 -3.01 -22.87
C ASP A 171 -0.66 -3.50 -21.42
N ASN A 172 -1.88 -3.87 -21.02
CA ASN A 172 -2.15 -4.44 -19.70
C ASN A 172 -1.26 -5.67 -19.42
N ARG A 173 -1.17 -6.62 -20.35
CA ARG A 173 -0.39 -7.85 -20.16
C ARG A 173 1.10 -7.57 -20.17
N ALA A 174 1.57 -6.68 -21.06
CA ALA A 174 2.96 -6.27 -21.10
C ALA A 174 3.40 -5.66 -19.76
N GLY A 175 2.61 -4.71 -19.23
CA GLY A 175 2.86 -4.12 -17.92
C GLY A 175 2.88 -5.16 -16.79
N ALA A 176 1.93 -6.09 -16.77
CA ALA A 176 1.88 -7.15 -15.75
C ALA A 176 3.09 -8.10 -15.83
N ILE A 177 3.55 -8.45 -17.04
CA ILE A 177 4.75 -9.27 -17.25
C ILE A 177 6.00 -8.55 -16.72
N ALA A 178 6.14 -7.26 -17.00
CA ALA A 178 7.26 -6.46 -16.51
C ALA A 178 7.24 -6.35 -14.97
N GLY A 179 6.07 -6.11 -14.36
CA GLY A 179 5.91 -6.09 -12.91
C GLY A 179 6.25 -7.44 -12.27
N ALA A 180 5.74 -8.54 -12.83
CA ALA A 180 6.07 -9.88 -12.36
C ALA A 180 7.57 -10.21 -12.47
N ARG A 181 8.25 -9.70 -13.51
CA ARG A 181 9.71 -9.83 -13.67
C ARG A 181 10.45 -9.13 -12.53
N TYR A 182 10.07 -7.90 -12.20
CA TYR A 182 10.64 -7.16 -11.08
C TYR A 182 10.48 -7.92 -9.75
N ILE A 183 9.25 -8.33 -9.41
CA ILE A 183 8.95 -9.06 -8.17
C ILE A 183 9.80 -10.31 -8.07
N ARG A 184 9.86 -11.12 -9.13
CA ARG A 184 10.63 -12.37 -9.13
C ARG A 184 12.13 -12.12 -8.93
N ALA A 185 12.65 -11.05 -9.54
CA ALA A 185 14.04 -10.66 -9.34
C ALA A 185 14.30 -10.22 -7.88
N LYS A 186 13.44 -9.36 -7.31
CA LYS A 186 13.50 -8.96 -5.90
C LYS A 186 13.43 -10.16 -4.97
N CYS A 187 12.45 -11.04 -5.17
CA CYS A 187 12.26 -12.25 -4.36
C CYS A 187 13.53 -13.12 -4.34
N ALA A 188 14.14 -13.34 -5.51
CA ALA A 188 15.36 -14.14 -5.61
C ALA A 188 16.57 -13.48 -4.92
N LEU A 189 16.68 -12.15 -4.96
CA LEU A 189 17.73 -11.41 -4.24
C LEU A 189 17.58 -11.53 -2.73
N GLU A 190 16.35 -11.38 -2.23
CA GLU A 190 16.03 -11.52 -0.81
C GLU A 190 16.24 -12.95 -0.30
N GLU A 191 15.83 -13.97 -1.06
CA GLU A 191 16.08 -15.38 -0.71
C GLU A 191 17.58 -15.70 -0.65
N ARG A 192 18.37 -15.15 -1.59
CA ARG A 192 19.83 -15.27 -1.54
C ARG A 192 20.40 -14.58 -0.31
N ALA A 193 19.95 -13.37 -0.02
CA ALA A 193 20.47 -12.57 1.08
C ALA A 193 20.09 -13.13 2.46
N ALA A 194 18.87 -13.66 2.63
CA ALA A 194 18.43 -14.35 3.84
C ALA A 194 19.34 -15.55 4.20
N GLY A 195 19.98 -16.18 3.21
CA GLY A 195 20.91 -17.29 3.42
C GLY A 195 22.31 -16.89 3.90
N VAL A 196 22.69 -15.61 3.83
CA VAL A 196 24.09 -15.18 4.04
C VAL A 196 24.25 -13.89 4.86
N ALA A 197 23.21 -13.06 4.98
CA ALA A 197 23.25 -11.78 5.67
C ALA A 197 22.11 -11.67 6.70
N VAL A 198 22.37 -10.98 7.80
CA VAL A 198 21.32 -10.57 8.73
C VAL A 198 20.71 -9.27 8.20
N LEU A 199 19.57 -9.38 7.51
CA LEU A 199 18.87 -8.23 6.93
C LEU A 199 18.06 -7.43 7.96
N ASN A 200 17.89 -7.98 9.16
CA ASN A 200 17.11 -7.35 10.20
C ASN A 200 17.71 -5.98 10.54
N HIS A 201 16.84 -5.00 10.61
CA HIS A 201 17.13 -3.59 10.85
C HIS A 201 17.92 -2.93 9.73
N MET A 202 17.98 -3.51 8.53
CA MET A 202 18.68 -2.91 7.41
C MET A 202 17.70 -2.18 6.50
N THR A 203 18.05 -0.96 6.11
CA THR A 203 17.38 -0.23 5.01
C THR A 203 18.43 0.17 3.99
N ALA A 204 18.05 0.35 2.72
CA ALA A 204 18.91 0.96 1.71
C ALA A 204 18.40 2.36 1.35
N ARG A 205 19.25 3.34 1.60
CA ARG A 205 19.08 4.70 1.10
C ARG A 205 19.13 4.70 -0.42
N LEU A 206 18.18 5.40 -1.03
CA LEU A 206 18.19 5.65 -2.47
C LEU A 206 19.03 6.90 -2.79
N SER A 207 19.72 6.88 -3.93
CA SER A 207 20.69 7.92 -4.30
C SER A 207 20.06 9.28 -4.60
N SER A 208 18.76 9.32 -4.89
CA SER A 208 18.00 10.53 -5.18
C SER A 208 16.49 10.29 -5.02
N ARG A 209 15.73 11.39 -4.91
CA ARG A 209 14.27 11.40 -5.01
C ARG A 209 13.76 10.75 -6.30
N ARG A 210 14.45 10.97 -7.42
CA ARG A 210 14.14 10.32 -8.72
C ARG A 210 14.28 8.80 -8.62
N ALA A 211 15.37 8.30 -8.02
CA ALA A 211 15.55 6.86 -7.82
C ALA A 211 14.46 6.27 -6.92
N ALA A 212 14.03 7.01 -5.89
CA ALA A 212 12.88 6.64 -5.05
C ALA A 212 11.60 6.48 -5.86
N GLN A 213 11.25 7.47 -6.69
CA GLN A 213 10.07 7.37 -7.54
C GLN A 213 10.10 6.17 -8.48
N VAL A 214 11.25 5.85 -9.07
CA VAL A 214 11.40 4.69 -9.98
C VAL A 214 11.30 3.37 -9.22
N VAL A 215 11.95 3.24 -8.07
CA VAL A 215 11.88 2.03 -7.25
C VAL A 215 10.48 1.81 -6.72
N TYR A 216 9.85 2.83 -6.12
CA TYR A 216 8.47 2.72 -5.62
C TYR A 216 7.48 2.39 -6.72
N TYR A 217 7.63 3.01 -7.90
CA TYR A 217 6.80 2.67 -9.04
C TYR A 217 6.87 1.17 -9.37
N ALA A 218 8.06 0.56 -9.34
CA ALA A 218 8.21 -0.88 -9.56
C ALA A 218 7.73 -1.74 -8.37
N GLU A 219 8.03 -1.34 -7.13
CA GLU A 219 7.62 -2.01 -5.89
C GLU A 219 6.09 -2.12 -5.76
N SER A 220 5.35 -1.14 -6.29
CA SER A 220 3.89 -1.20 -6.35
C SER A 220 3.36 -2.46 -7.05
N SER A 221 4.12 -3.00 -8.01
CA SER A 221 3.87 -4.25 -8.71
C SER A 221 2.49 -4.38 -9.41
N LEU A 222 1.82 -3.24 -9.65
CA LEU A 222 0.50 -3.14 -10.29
C LEU A 222 0.61 -2.62 -11.74
N LEU A 223 1.73 -2.89 -12.39
CA LEU A 223 2.10 -2.28 -13.67
C LEU A 223 1.17 -2.62 -14.84
N GLY A 224 0.42 -3.73 -14.77
CA GLY A 224 -0.62 -4.03 -15.77
C GLY A 224 -1.81 -3.06 -15.69
N MET A 225 -2.22 -2.70 -14.47
CA MET A 225 -3.25 -1.68 -14.25
C MET A 225 -2.78 -0.30 -14.70
N VAL A 226 -1.50 0.02 -14.49
CA VAL A 226 -0.89 1.26 -14.97
C VAL A 226 -0.92 1.37 -16.48
N ALA A 227 -0.38 0.35 -17.17
CA ALA A 227 -0.29 0.35 -18.61
C ALA A 227 -1.69 0.49 -19.24
N GLU A 228 -2.69 -0.20 -18.70
CA GLU A 228 -4.07 -0.04 -19.14
C GLU A 228 -4.63 1.36 -18.91
N SER A 229 -4.38 1.94 -17.73
CA SER A 229 -4.86 3.29 -17.39
C SER A 229 -4.25 4.33 -18.34
N ILE A 230 -2.95 4.24 -18.59
CA ILE A 230 -2.27 5.14 -19.52
C ILE A 230 -2.80 4.97 -20.94
N ALA A 231 -2.94 3.73 -21.42
CA ALA A 231 -3.49 3.44 -22.75
C ALA A 231 -4.93 3.94 -22.93
N ARG A 232 -5.71 4.04 -21.84
CA ARG A 232 -7.05 4.63 -21.81
C ARG A 232 -7.06 6.17 -21.78
N GLY A 233 -5.89 6.82 -21.72
CA GLY A 233 -5.74 8.27 -21.80
C GLY A 233 -5.73 8.99 -20.45
N PHE A 234 -5.51 8.27 -19.35
CA PHE A 234 -5.25 8.90 -18.05
C PHE A 234 -3.82 9.46 -17.97
N ASP A 235 -3.58 10.46 -17.13
CA ASP A 235 -2.30 11.17 -17.06
C ASP A 235 -1.19 10.28 -16.48
N PRO A 236 -0.14 9.94 -17.25
CA PRO A 236 0.95 9.08 -16.78
C PRO A 236 1.64 9.62 -15.53
N ALA A 237 1.80 10.94 -15.41
CA ALA A 237 2.49 11.54 -14.27
C ALA A 237 1.68 11.39 -12.97
N ALA A 238 0.36 11.53 -13.07
CA ALA A 238 -0.55 11.34 -11.95
C ALA A 238 -0.57 9.88 -11.50
N ILE A 239 -0.54 8.95 -12.46
CA ILE A 239 -0.46 7.51 -12.20
C ILE A 239 0.85 7.12 -11.50
N LEU A 240 2.00 7.64 -11.96
CA LEU A 240 3.27 7.39 -11.28
C LEU A 240 3.23 7.91 -9.84
N SER A 241 2.72 9.12 -9.65
CA SER A 241 2.59 9.75 -8.32
C SER A 241 1.68 8.93 -7.38
N ASP A 242 0.57 8.38 -7.90
CA ASP A 242 -0.31 7.49 -7.14
C ASP A 242 0.43 6.24 -6.67
N LEU A 243 1.25 5.62 -7.53
CA LEU A 243 1.96 4.40 -7.16
C LEU A 243 3.14 4.66 -6.23
N VAL A 244 3.78 5.82 -6.35
CA VAL A 244 4.72 6.31 -5.33
C VAL A 244 4.01 6.42 -3.98
N PHE A 245 2.81 7.02 -3.95
CA PHE A 245 2.02 7.10 -2.73
C PHE A 245 1.55 5.72 -2.25
N SER A 246 1.18 4.77 -3.12
CA SER A 246 0.68 3.45 -2.71
C SER A 246 1.70 2.65 -1.89
N ASN A 247 2.99 2.81 -2.19
CA ASN A 247 4.07 2.23 -1.39
C ASN A 247 4.06 2.80 0.02
N SER A 248 4.09 4.13 0.14
CA SER A 248 4.00 4.80 1.45
C SER A 248 2.69 4.50 2.19
N GLY A 249 1.61 4.27 1.44
CA GLY A 249 0.32 3.82 1.94
C GLY A 249 0.40 2.45 2.63
N THR A 250 1.31 1.60 2.16
CA THR A 250 1.56 0.27 2.71
C THR A 250 2.59 0.31 3.82
N ASP A 251 3.74 0.93 3.54
CA ASP A 251 4.93 0.97 4.36
C ASP A 251 4.73 1.69 5.70
N VAL A 252 3.77 2.61 5.77
CA VAL A 252 3.40 3.31 7.01
C VAL A 252 2.95 2.35 8.10
N LEU A 253 2.31 1.22 7.75
CA LEU A 253 1.97 0.18 8.72
C LEU A 253 3.15 -0.73 9.02
N ASP A 254 4.11 -0.82 8.11
CA ASP A 254 5.16 -1.82 8.14
C ASP A 254 6.49 -1.30 8.70
N VAL A 255 6.59 0.00 9.00
CA VAL A 255 7.76 0.67 9.62
C VAL A 255 8.40 -0.15 10.76
N GLY A 256 7.63 -0.64 11.72
CA GLY A 256 8.16 -1.41 12.85
C GLY A 256 8.50 -2.87 12.53
N SER A 257 7.75 -3.48 11.61
CA SER A 257 7.99 -4.86 11.18
C SER A 257 9.12 -4.97 10.17
N ASP A 258 9.33 -3.99 9.31
CA ASP A 258 10.40 -3.96 8.31
C ASP A 258 11.75 -3.64 8.95
N LEU A 259 11.74 -3.05 10.15
CA LEU A 259 12.92 -3.07 11.01
C LEU A 259 13.34 -4.48 11.41
N VAL A 260 12.49 -5.50 11.40
CA VAL A 260 12.86 -6.86 11.82
C VAL A 260 12.77 -7.89 10.69
N ASN A 261 12.02 -7.57 9.64
CA ASN A 261 11.87 -8.29 8.39
C ASN A 261 12.98 -7.88 7.39
N SER A 262 13.03 -8.55 6.25
CA SER A 262 14.11 -8.43 5.26
C SER A 262 13.88 -7.33 4.19
N GLU A 263 12.86 -6.49 4.36
CA GLU A 263 12.46 -5.49 3.35
C GLU A 263 13.39 -4.28 3.37
N LEU A 264 14.31 -4.25 2.42
CA LEU A 264 15.39 -3.25 2.36
C LEU A 264 14.89 -1.86 1.91
N PHE A 265 13.77 -1.81 1.17
CA PHE A 265 13.27 -0.59 0.53
C PHE A 265 11.88 -0.19 1.05
N ASN A 266 11.78 0.10 2.35
CA ASN A 266 10.59 0.73 2.92
C ASN A 266 10.64 2.25 2.70
N SER A 267 9.61 2.80 2.08
CA SER A 267 9.52 4.21 1.65
C SER A 267 9.52 5.24 2.79
N PHE A 268 9.22 4.84 4.02
CA PHE A 268 9.39 5.68 5.20
C PHE A 268 10.83 5.62 5.70
N LEU A 269 11.37 4.41 5.80
CA LEU A 269 12.67 4.14 6.43
C LEU A 269 13.87 4.55 5.57
N ASN A 270 13.72 4.59 4.24
CA ASN A 270 14.81 4.92 3.32
C ASN A 270 14.95 6.43 3.03
N THR A 271 14.06 7.26 3.58
CA THR A 271 14.15 8.73 3.48
C THR A 271 15.44 9.24 4.11
N GLU A 272 15.97 10.38 3.64
CA GLU A 272 17.21 10.95 4.19
C GLU A 272 17.03 11.36 5.66
N ASP A 273 15.81 11.71 6.09
CA ASP A 273 15.47 11.95 7.51
C ASP A 273 15.76 10.75 8.42
N ILE A 274 15.69 9.52 7.88
CA ILE A 274 15.84 8.27 8.62
C ILE A 274 17.16 7.58 8.24
N ALA A 275 17.33 7.18 6.99
CA ALA A 275 18.52 6.49 6.52
C ALA A 275 19.76 7.40 6.49
N GLY A 276 19.59 8.71 6.31
CA GLY A 276 20.69 9.69 6.40
C GLY A 276 21.05 10.10 7.83
N ALA A 277 20.29 9.66 8.84
CA ALA A 277 20.54 10.03 10.23
C ALA A 277 21.87 9.44 10.74
N PRO A 278 22.63 10.16 11.59
CA PRO A 278 23.83 9.63 12.22
C PRO A 278 23.55 8.29 12.92
N ASP A 279 24.32 7.26 12.59
CA ASP A 279 24.20 5.89 13.12
C ASP A 279 22.81 5.23 12.94
N GLY A 280 22.01 5.67 11.96
CA GLY A 280 20.71 5.07 11.62
C GLY A 280 19.66 5.19 12.74
N VAL A 281 19.69 6.27 13.54
CA VAL A 281 18.78 6.42 14.69
C VAL A 281 17.40 6.93 14.28
N LEU A 282 16.37 6.10 14.48
CA LEU A 282 14.98 6.51 14.31
C LEU A 282 14.51 7.33 15.51
N THR A 283 14.00 8.53 15.23
CA THR A 283 13.42 9.41 16.23
C THR A 283 11.95 9.65 15.93
N GLU A 284 11.18 9.97 16.98
CA GLU A 284 9.77 10.34 16.82
C GLU A 284 9.61 11.53 15.87
N ALA A 285 10.45 12.55 16.02
CA ALA A 285 10.40 13.76 15.22
C ALA A 285 10.66 13.49 13.73
N ALA A 286 11.60 12.60 13.39
CA ALA A 286 11.89 12.24 12.01
C ALA A 286 10.70 11.47 11.38
N LEU A 287 10.21 10.43 12.07
CA LEU A 287 9.05 9.66 11.60
C LEU A 287 7.79 10.52 11.45
N GLY A 288 7.55 11.45 12.39
CA GLY A 288 6.43 12.39 12.29
C GLY A 288 6.50 13.27 11.05
N ARG A 289 7.69 13.81 10.72
CA ARG A 289 7.89 14.60 9.49
C ARG A 289 7.68 13.75 8.23
N VAL A 290 8.26 12.55 8.18
CA VAL A 290 8.10 11.65 7.04
C VAL A 290 6.62 11.28 6.84
N TYR A 291 5.91 10.98 7.93
CA TYR A 291 4.47 10.75 7.89
C TYR A 291 3.71 11.96 7.33
N ASP A 292 4.02 13.18 7.80
CA ASP A 292 3.37 14.40 7.29
C ASP A 292 3.60 14.59 5.79
N ALA A 293 4.80 14.29 5.31
CA ALA A 293 5.14 14.39 3.91
C ALA A 293 4.26 13.48 3.05
N PHE A 294 4.18 12.20 3.41
CA PHE A 294 3.34 11.26 2.68
C PHE A 294 1.85 11.53 2.86
N ALA A 295 1.41 11.98 4.03
CA ALA A 295 0.03 12.39 4.26
C ALA A 295 -0.38 13.53 3.32
N HIS A 296 0.50 14.52 3.09
CA HIS A 296 0.25 15.61 2.16
C HIS A 296 0.29 15.16 0.70
N VAL A 297 1.24 14.30 0.32
CA VAL A 297 1.31 13.71 -1.03
C VAL A 297 0.03 12.93 -1.36
N GLY A 298 -0.46 12.12 -0.42
CA GLY A 298 -1.69 11.34 -0.58
C GLY A 298 -2.98 12.14 -0.62
N ALA A 299 -2.98 13.41 -0.18
CA ALA A 299 -4.19 14.19 -0.04
C ALA A 299 -4.90 14.46 -1.37
N CYS A 300 -4.12 14.83 -2.40
CA CYS A 300 -4.66 15.06 -3.73
C CYS A 300 -5.17 13.75 -4.36
N VAL A 301 -4.42 12.65 -4.15
CA VAL A 301 -4.81 11.29 -4.58
C VAL A 301 -6.19 10.92 -4.02
N LEU A 302 -6.38 11.06 -2.70
CA LEU A 302 -7.57 10.58 -1.99
C LEU A 302 -8.74 11.59 -2.03
N GLY A 303 -8.46 12.88 -2.16
CA GLY A 303 -9.47 13.94 -2.11
C GLY A 303 -9.94 14.41 -3.49
N ALA A 304 -9.01 14.81 -4.36
CA ALA A 304 -9.34 15.42 -5.65
C ALA A 304 -9.37 14.40 -6.80
N ARG A 305 -8.44 13.45 -6.79
CA ARG A 305 -8.24 12.47 -7.88
C ARG A 305 -8.85 11.11 -7.61
N TRP A 306 -9.67 10.95 -6.56
CA TRP A 306 -10.33 9.69 -6.16
C TRP A 306 -11.04 8.92 -7.28
N ALA A 307 -11.44 9.60 -8.37
CA ALA A 307 -12.12 9.00 -9.50
C ALA A 307 -11.16 8.38 -10.54
N GLU A 308 -9.86 8.64 -10.43
CA GLU A 308 -8.84 8.07 -11.31
C GLU A 308 -8.50 6.62 -10.94
N PRO A 309 -8.20 5.77 -11.95
CA PRO A 309 -7.85 4.37 -11.78
C PRO A 309 -6.89 4.04 -10.62
N THR A 310 -5.75 4.73 -10.55
CA THR A 310 -4.67 4.41 -9.60
C THR A 310 -4.85 5.09 -8.25
N ALA A 311 -5.54 6.23 -8.21
CA ALA A 311 -5.98 6.84 -6.97
C ALA A 311 -7.00 5.94 -6.23
N GLN A 312 -7.83 5.20 -6.98
CA GLN A 312 -8.74 4.21 -6.40
C GLN A 312 -7.98 3.04 -5.78
N ILE A 313 -6.90 2.58 -6.40
CA ILE A 313 -6.01 1.57 -5.78
C ILE A 313 -5.53 2.07 -4.41
N CYS A 314 -5.03 3.31 -4.36
CA CYS A 314 -4.57 3.93 -3.12
C CYS A 314 -5.68 4.04 -2.07
N SER A 315 -6.91 4.35 -2.50
CA SER A 315 -8.06 4.38 -1.58
C SER A 315 -8.34 3.02 -0.94
N GLN A 316 -8.23 1.93 -1.71
CA GLN A 316 -8.54 0.59 -1.22
C GLN A 316 -7.53 0.06 -0.20
N LEU A 317 -6.35 0.66 -0.08
CA LEU A 317 -5.36 0.29 0.94
C LEU A 317 -5.97 0.33 2.34
N PHE A 318 -6.81 1.33 2.65
CA PHE A 318 -7.50 1.40 3.95
C PHE A 318 -8.33 0.15 4.27
N ASN A 319 -9.15 -0.30 3.31
CA ASN A 319 -9.95 -1.52 3.47
C ASN A 319 -9.03 -2.76 3.49
N TRP A 320 -8.01 -2.78 2.64
CA TRP A 320 -7.06 -3.88 2.54
C TRP A 320 -6.32 -4.14 3.84
N HIS A 321 -5.76 -3.11 4.48
CA HIS A 321 -5.06 -3.23 5.77
C HIS A 321 -5.95 -3.82 6.88
N THR A 322 -7.26 -3.63 6.77
CA THR A 322 -8.23 -4.20 7.70
C THR A 322 -8.58 -5.65 7.35
N LEU A 323 -8.89 -5.92 6.08
CA LEU A 323 -9.51 -7.17 5.65
C LEU A 323 -8.51 -8.29 5.40
N ASN A 324 -7.24 -7.96 5.15
CA ASN A 324 -6.24 -8.91 4.68
C ASN A 324 -5.82 -9.96 5.70
N GLY A 325 -5.98 -9.68 6.99
CA GLY A 325 -5.47 -10.54 8.05
C GLY A 325 -3.94 -10.58 8.16
N ARG A 326 -3.21 -9.70 7.46
CA ARG A 326 -1.76 -9.49 7.57
C ARG A 326 -1.42 -8.36 8.52
N HIS A 327 -2.04 -7.20 8.32
CA HIS A 327 -1.56 -5.96 8.93
C HIS A 327 -2.11 -5.68 10.33
N PHE A 328 -3.19 -6.34 10.76
CA PHE A 328 -3.81 -6.07 12.07
C PHE A 328 -4.07 -4.57 12.31
N PHE A 329 -4.48 -3.83 11.28
CA PHE A 329 -4.58 -2.37 11.28
C PHE A 329 -5.31 -1.81 12.51
N LEU A 330 -6.47 -2.38 12.85
CA LEU A 330 -7.29 -1.97 13.99
C LEU A 330 -6.52 -2.04 15.31
N ARG A 331 -5.78 -3.14 15.51
CA ARG A 331 -4.97 -3.36 16.69
C ARG A 331 -3.80 -2.38 16.73
N ARG A 332 -3.09 -2.18 15.60
CA ARG A 332 -2.02 -1.19 15.49
C ARG A 332 -2.53 0.20 15.88
N CYS A 333 -3.70 0.61 15.38
CA CYS A 333 -4.33 1.88 15.75
C CYS A 333 -4.55 2.00 17.27
N VAL A 334 -5.17 1.00 17.92
CA VAL A 334 -5.37 1.00 19.39
C VAL A 334 -4.05 1.10 20.14
N LEU A 335 -3.06 0.33 19.70
CA LEU A 335 -1.76 0.22 20.33
C LEU A 335 -0.96 1.52 20.23
N GLY A 336 -0.96 2.18 19.07
CA GLY A 336 -0.19 3.40 18.81
C GLY A 336 -0.92 4.71 19.11
N THR A 337 -2.24 4.71 19.29
CA THR A 337 -3.02 5.92 19.62
C THR A 337 -2.42 6.76 20.77
N PRO A 338 -1.90 6.18 21.89
CA PRO A 338 -1.28 6.98 22.95
C PRO A 338 -0.07 7.80 22.51
N ARG A 339 0.53 7.49 21.36
CA ARG A 339 1.68 8.18 20.79
C ARG A 339 1.29 9.26 19.78
N CYS A 340 0.07 9.22 19.26
CA CYS A 340 -0.48 10.29 18.42
C CYS A 340 -0.73 11.53 19.27
N SER A 341 0.19 12.50 19.23
CA SER A 341 0.08 13.75 20.01
C SER A 341 -0.54 14.90 19.22
N ARG A 342 -1.15 14.63 18.06
CA ARG A 342 -1.47 15.67 17.08
C ARG A 342 -2.78 16.41 17.36
N ARG A 343 -2.76 17.70 17.03
CA ARG A 343 -3.91 18.60 16.96
C ARG A 343 -4.23 18.84 15.48
N ALA A 344 -5.50 19.09 15.14
CA ALA A 344 -5.90 19.37 13.76
C ALA A 344 -5.06 20.51 13.16
N GLN A 345 -4.32 20.23 12.08
CA GLN A 345 -3.42 21.20 11.41
C GLN A 345 -3.99 21.79 10.12
N GLY A 346 -5.29 21.58 9.87
CA GLY A 346 -5.93 21.81 8.58
C GLY A 346 -5.53 20.74 7.56
N GLN A 347 -6.36 20.54 6.52
CA GLN A 347 -6.08 19.58 5.45
C GLN A 347 -5.28 20.25 4.33
N ARG A 348 -4.27 19.55 3.83
CA ARG A 348 -3.24 20.10 2.95
C ARG A 348 -2.77 19.08 1.94
N GLU A 349 -2.24 19.57 0.84
CA GLU A 349 -1.64 18.75 -0.20
C GLU A 349 -0.25 19.25 -0.57
N ALA A 350 0.56 18.37 -1.14
CA ALA A 350 1.87 18.68 -1.71
C ALA A 350 2.16 17.71 -2.85
N ASP A 351 2.88 18.15 -3.88
CA ASP A 351 3.47 17.20 -4.84
C ASP A 351 4.68 16.50 -4.20
N PHE A 352 5.09 15.35 -4.74
CA PHE A 352 6.20 14.59 -4.18
C PHE A 352 7.51 15.40 -4.16
N ASP A 353 7.75 16.21 -5.20
CA ASP A 353 8.90 17.08 -5.35
C ASP A 353 8.83 18.38 -4.52
N GLU A 354 7.67 18.69 -3.93
CA GLU A 354 7.51 19.72 -2.93
C GLU A 354 7.73 19.18 -1.51
N ALA A 355 7.25 17.95 -1.25
CA ALA A 355 7.34 17.29 0.04
C ALA A 355 8.77 16.81 0.37
N PHE A 356 9.53 16.41 -0.65
CA PHE A 356 10.89 15.87 -0.53
C PHE A 356 11.88 16.63 -1.41
N ASP A 357 13.09 16.88 -0.90
CA ASP A 357 14.21 17.44 -1.67
C ASP A 357 14.85 16.39 -2.61
N GLU A 358 15.85 16.79 -3.39
CA GLU A 358 16.53 15.92 -4.36
C GLU A 358 17.17 14.66 -3.74
N LYS A 359 17.47 14.68 -2.43
CA LYS A 359 18.05 13.56 -1.68
C LYS A 359 17.01 12.75 -0.93
N LEU A 360 15.72 13.00 -1.14
CA LEU A 360 14.61 12.38 -0.41
C LEU A 360 14.57 12.80 1.08
N GLY A 361 15.06 14.01 1.41
CA GLY A 361 14.86 14.64 2.71
C GLY A 361 13.56 15.45 2.73
N THR A 362 12.82 15.41 3.83
CA THR A 362 11.60 16.21 3.99
C THR A 362 11.92 17.70 3.97
N THR A 363 11.18 18.48 3.17
CA THR A 363 11.46 19.91 2.97
C THR A 363 10.90 20.82 4.07
N GLY A 364 10.23 20.24 5.06
CA GLY A 364 9.43 21.00 6.04
C GLY A 364 8.17 21.64 5.43
N PHE A 365 7.77 21.21 4.23
CA PHE A 365 6.50 21.59 3.58
C PHE A 365 6.42 23.09 3.26
N SER A 366 7.52 23.66 2.77
CA SER A 366 7.66 25.12 2.58
C SER A 366 6.63 25.74 1.63
N SER A 367 6.08 24.98 0.67
CA SER A 367 4.94 25.35 -0.18
C SER A 367 3.62 24.86 0.40
N TYR A 368 3.12 25.54 1.44
CA TYR A 368 1.83 25.23 2.04
C TYR A 368 0.65 25.44 1.06
N ARG A 369 0.11 24.35 0.48
CA ARG A 369 -1.13 24.38 -0.31
C ARG A 369 -2.33 23.80 0.47
N PRO A 370 -3.40 24.57 0.73
CA PRO A 370 -4.64 24.02 1.27
C PRO A 370 -5.24 23.00 0.31
N LEU A 371 -5.78 21.90 0.84
CA LEU A 371 -6.53 20.94 0.03
C LEU A 371 -7.86 21.56 -0.42
N GLU A 372 -8.09 21.67 -1.73
CA GLU A 372 -9.32 22.26 -2.29
C GLU A 372 -10.58 21.51 -1.84
N THR A 373 -10.48 20.18 -1.76
CA THR A 373 -11.57 19.27 -1.38
C THR A 373 -11.66 19.04 0.13
N ALA A 374 -11.00 19.88 0.95
CA ALA A 374 -11.05 19.76 2.40
C ALA A 374 -12.50 19.75 2.93
N CYS A 375 -12.73 18.92 3.94
CA CYS A 375 -14.00 18.86 4.67
C CYS A 375 -13.86 19.49 6.07
N ASN A 376 -14.97 19.70 6.77
CA ASN A 376 -14.93 20.21 8.15
C ASN A 376 -14.46 19.17 9.20
N GLY A 377 -14.21 17.92 8.79
CA GLY A 377 -13.77 16.83 9.67
C GLY A 377 -14.78 16.43 10.74
N ALA A 378 -16.03 16.89 10.65
CA ALA A 378 -17.04 16.61 11.66
C ALA A 378 -17.41 15.11 11.71
N GLU A 379 -17.74 14.64 12.90
CA GLU A 379 -18.18 13.27 13.16
C GLU A 379 -19.64 13.25 13.64
N PRO A 380 -20.45 12.24 13.22
CA PRO A 380 -20.08 11.14 12.34
C PRO A 380 -20.12 11.48 10.84
N VAL A 381 -20.63 12.66 10.47
CA VAL A 381 -20.82 13.09 9.08
C VAL A 381 -20.24 14.49 8.91
N CYS A 382 -19.28 14.62 8.00
CA CYS A 382 -18.72 15.91 7.57
C CYS A 382 -19.58 16.54 6.47
N ASP A 383 -19.35 17.82 6.19
CA ASP A 383 -20.03 18.60 5.14
C ASP A 383 -19.93 17.93 3.76
N ARG A 384 -18.75 17.47 3.36
CA ARG A 384 -18.55 16.79 2.06
C ARG A 384 -19.32 15.48 1.95
N LEU A 385 -19.40 14.71 3.03
CA LEU A 385 -20.21 13.50 3.06
C LEU A 385 -21.70 13.83 3.02
N GLU A 386 -22.14 14.89 3.70
CA GLU A 386 -23.53 15.33 3.64
C GLU A 386 -23.93 15.74 2.22
N GLU A 387 -23.10 16.52 1.53
CA GLU A 387 -23.27 16.88 0.12
C GLU A 387 -23.36 15.64 -0.78
N PHE A 388 -22.42 14.71 -0.64
CA PHE A 388 -22.41 13.46 -1.40
C PHE A 388 -23.67 12.62 -1.17
N LEU A 389 -24.08 12.45 0.09
CA LEU A 389 -25.26 11.68 0.46
C LEU A 389 -26.57 12.33 0.02
N ALA A 390 -26.63 13.67 -0.04
CA ALA A 390 -27.81 14.40 -0.48
C ALA A 390 -28.14 14.14 -1.97
N LEU A 391 -27.11 13.83 -2.76
CA LEU A 391 -27.25 13.55 -4.20
C LEU A 391 -27.55 12.08 -4.52
N SER A 392 -27.45 11.17 -3.55
CA SER A 392 -27.58 9.73 -3.80
C SER A 392 -28.98 9.18 -3.50
N PRO A 393 -29.61 8.45 -4.44
CA PRO A 393 -30.86 7.72 -4.17
C PRO A 393 -30.68 6.59 -3.15
N ASP A 394 -29.45 6.09 -2.97
CA ASP A 394 -29.09 5.03 -2.03
C ASP A 394 -28.64 5.57 -0.67
N ARG A 395 -28.95 6.83 -0.34
CA ARG A 395 -28.53 7.52 0.88
C ARG A 395 -28.58 6.66 2.16
N LYS A 396 -29.70 5.96 2.40
CA LYS A 396 -29.84 5.12 3.61
C LYS A 396 -28.81 3.98 3.66
N HIS A 397 -28.55 3.35 2.51
CA HIS A 397 -27.56 2.28 2.40
C HIS A 397 -26.14 2.82 2.57
N LEU A 398 -25.83 3.96 1.92
CA LEU A 398 -24.51 4.59 1.99
C LEU A 398 -24.19 5.13 3.39
N ILE A 399 -25.17 5.67 4.13
CA ILE A 399 -25.01 6.01 5.56
C ILE A 399 -24.66 4.76 6.37
N GLY A 400 -25.34 3.65 6.11
CA GLY A 400 -25.05 2.37 6.74
C GLY A 400 -23.62 1.92 6.48
N PHE A 401 -23.17 1.98 5.22
CA PHE A 401 -21.81 1.64 4.83
C PHE A 401 -20.77 2.56 5.49
N TRP A 402 -20.96 3.88 5.42
CA TRP A 402 -20.07 4.86 6.08
C TRP A 402 -19.94 4.60 7.59
N SER A 403 -21.04 4.30 8.27
CA SER A 403 -21.04 3.97 9.69
C SER A 403 -20.23 2.71 10.00
N VAL A 404 -20.10 1.76 9.05
CA VAL A 404 -19.15 0.65 9.16
C VAL A 404 -17.73 1.11 8.95
N VAL A 405 -17.44 1.80 7.83
CA VAL A 405 -16.09 2.26 7.46
C VAL A 405 -15.44 3.12 8.55
N MET A 406 -16.23 3.90 9.32
CA MET A 406 -15.72 4.77 10.38
C MET A 406 -15.66 4.16 11.78
N GLN A 407 -16.14 2.93 11.99
CA GLN A 407 -16.02 2.25 13.30
C GLN A 407 -14.58 2.11 13.82
N PRO A 408 -13.53 1.94 12.99
CA PRO A 408 -12.15 1.89 13.47
C PRO A 408 -11.74 3.08 14.34
N LEU A 409 -12.30 4.27 14.09
CA LEU A 409 -12.03 5.46 14.89
C LEU A 409 -12.53 5.33 16.33
N ALA A 410 -13.78 4.87 16.49
CA ALA A 410 -14.36 4.66 17.81
C ALA A 410 -13.63 3.52 18.56
N TYR A 411 -13.23 2.47 17.84
CA TYR A 411 -12.45 1.36 18.39
C TYR A 411 -11.07 1.81 18.91
N ALA A 412 -10.31 2.55 18.09
CA ALA A 412 -9.01 3.10 18.49
C ALA A 412 -9.12 4.01 19.72
N ARG A 413 -10.15 4.87 19.77
CA ARG A 413 -10.43 5.75 20.92
C ARG A 413 -10.81 5.01 22.19
N ALA A 414 -11.49 3.87 22.08
CA ALA A 414 -11.79 3.04 23.24
C ALA A 414 -10.52 2.49 23.89
N GLY A 415 -9.45 2.31 23.10
CA GLY A 415 -8.13 1.94 23.61
C GLY A 415 -8.02 0.51 24.14
N ILE A 416 -9.01 -0.34 23.84
CA ILE A 416 -9.09 -1.73 24.30
C ILE A 416 -8.95 -2.65 23.10
N VAL A 417 -7.91 -3.50 23.12
CA VAL A 417 -7.74 -4.55 22.13
C VAL A 417 -8.77 -5.66 22.37
N ASP A 418 -9.59 -5.95 21.37
CA ASP A 418 -10.61 -6.99 21.40
C ASP A 418 -10.58 -7.78 20.07
N ALA A 419 -10.02 -8.98 20.12
CA ALA A 419 -9.89 -9.86 18.96
C ALA A 419 -11.25 -10.28 18.37
N VAL A 420 -12.26 -10.49 19.22
CA VAL A 420 -13.59 -10.91 18.79
C VAL A 420 -14.28 -9.76 18.06
N TRP A 421 -14.12 -8.55 18.57
CA TRP A 421 -14.60 -7.34 17.89
C TRP A 421 -13.89 -7.13 16.55
N GLU A 422 -12.56 -7.25 16.51
CA GLU A 422 -11.75 -7.08 15.30
C GLU A 422 -12.17 -8.07 14.19
N GLU A 423 -12.35 -9.34 14.55
CA GLU A 423 -12.81 -10.38 13.62
C GLU A 423 -14.23 -10.10 13.13
N GLY A 424 -15.16 -9.79 14.05
CA GLY A 424 -16.53 -9.43 13.71
C GLY A 424 -16.61 -8.17 12.84
N PHE A 425 -15.72 -7.21 13.05
CA PHE A 425 -15.62 -6.01 12.22
C PHE A 425 -15.14 -6.33 10.81
N CYS A 426 -14.12 -7.19 10.66
CA CYS A 426 -13.65 -7.63 9.34
C CYS A 426 -14.78 -8.24 8.52
N GLU A 427 -15.56 -9.15 9.11
CA GLU A 427 -16.72 -9.75 8.45
C GLU A 427 -17.79 -8.71 8.09
N LYS A 428 -18.09 -7.79 9.02
CA LYS A 428 -19.06 -6.72 8.82
C LYS A 428 -18.66 -5.78 7.68
N LEU A 429 -17.39 -5.38 7.62
CA LEU A 429 -16.84 -4.54 6.56
C LEU A 429 -16.87 -5.27 5.21
N GLY A 430 -16.40 -6.52 5.16
CA GLY A 430 -16.45 -7.35 3.94
C GLY A 430 -17.87 -7.53 3.40
N CYS A 431 -18.83 -7.82 4.29
CA CYS A 431 -20.26 -7.89 3.94
C CYS A 431 -20.81 -6.55 3.46
N ALA A 432 -20.41 -5.42 4.07
CA ALA A 432 -20.88 -4.10 3.67
C ALA A 432 -20.34 -3.70 2.28
N LEU A 433 -19.08 -3.99 1.99
CA LEU A 433 -18.49 -3.84 0.66
C LEU A 433 -19.21 -4.71 -0.36
N ALA A 434 -19.39 -6.01 -0.08
CA ALA A 434 -20.07 -6.94 -0.98
C ALA A 434 -21.52 -6.53 -1.30
N LYS A 435 -22.28 -6.10 -0.28
CA LYS A 435 -23.67 -5.60 -0.46
C LYS A 435 -23.73 -4.32 -1.26
N THR A 436 -22.79 -3.40 -1.04
CA THR A 436 -22.72 -2.15 -1.78
C THR A 436 -22.34 -2.42 -3.23
N TYR A 437 -21.40 -3.34 -3.47
CA TYR A 437 -21.02 -3.79 -4.79
C TYR A 437 -22.19 -4.48 -5.53
N ALA A 438 -22.92 -5.38 -4.88
CA ALA A 438 -24.07 -6.08 -5.47
C ALA A 438 -25.20 -5.13 -5.92
N ARG A 439 -25.20 -3.88 -5.44
CA ARG A 439 -26.11 -2.81 -5.89
C ARG A 439 -25.58 -1.99 -7.06
N GLY A 440 -24.38 -2.30 -7.57
CA GLY A 440 -23.71 -1.55 -8.63
C GLY A 440 -23.06 -0.24 -8.17
N LEU A 441 -22.93 -0.02 -6.85
CA LEU A 441 -22.47 1.25 -6.26
C LEU A 441 -20.93 1.33 -6.15
N VAL A 442 -20.22 0.95 -7.23
CA VAL A 442 -18.75 0.84 -7.20
C VAL A 442 -18.08 2.22 -7.05
N ARG A 443 -18.62 3.26 -7.71
CA ARG A 443 -18.08 4.62 -7.59
C ARG A 443 -18.28 5.19 -6.20
N GLU A 444 -19.40 4.86 -5.55
CA GLU A 444 -19.70 5.25 -4.19
C GLU A 444 -18.79 4.55 -3.19
N ILE A 445 -18.45 3.27 -3.42
CA ILE A 445 -17.41 2.56 -2.65
C ILE A 445 -16.09 3.31 -2.76
N SER A 446 -15.67 3.65 -3.98
CA SER A 446 -14.42 4.37 -4.22
C SER A 446 -14.39 5.71 -3.51
N TRP A 447 -15.43 6.52 -3.67
CA TRP A 447 -15.52 7.84 -3.03
C TRP A 447 -15.48 7.74 -1.50
N LEU A 448 -16.33 6.88 -0.91
CA LEU A 448 -16.41 6.73 0.55
C LEU A 448 -15.12 6.17 1.15
N THR A 449 -14.46 5.24 0.45
CA THR A 449 -13.19 4.68 0.91
C THR A 449 -12.07 5.70 0.78
N ALA A 450 -11.99 6.45 -0.32
CA ALA A 450 -10.99 7.49 -0.49
C ALA A 450 -11.14 8.59 0.57
N HIS A 451 -12.38 9.00 0.83
CA HIS A 451 -12.67 9.99 1.86
C HIS A 451 -12.35 9.49 3.27
N ALA A 452 -12.70 8.23 3.60
CA ALA A 452 -12.33 7.63 4.88
C ALA A 452 -10.80 7.48 5.03
N SER A 453 -10.10 7.10 3.97
CA SER A 453 -8.64 7.00 3.96
C SER A 453 -8.00 8.37 4.21
N HIS A 454 -8.49 9.43 3.55
CA HIS A 454 -8.05 10.81 3.81
C HIS A 454 -8.28 11.23 5.27
N HIS A 455 -9.44 10.88 5.84
CA HIS A 455 -9.69 11.09 7.27
C HIS A 455 -8.64 10.39 8.14
N CYS A 456 -8.27 9.15 7.79
CA CYS A 456 -7.26 8.36 8.49
C CYS A 456 -5.86 8.98 8.43
N TRP A 457 -5.52 9.64 7.33
CA TRP A 457 -4.22 10.28 7.14
C TRP A 457 -4.11 11.65 7.85
N GLN A 458 -5.08 12.54 7.67
CA GLN A 458 -4.91 13.96 8.07
C GLN A 458 -5.89 14.49 9.12
N ILE A 459 -7.01 13.79 9.38
CA ILE A 459 -8.06 14.34 10.27
C ILE A 459 -8.03 13.64 11.63
N ASN A 460 -8.08 12.31 11.61
CA ASN A 460 -8.13 11.50 12.82
C ASN A 460 -6.84 10.72 13.10
N TYR A 461 -5.86 10.76 12.17
CA TYR A 461 -4.52 10.21 12.33
C TYR A 461 -4.46 8.71 12.68
N LEU A 462 -5.44 7.92 12.22
CA LEU A 462 -5.41 6.47 12.39
C LEU A 462 -4.22 5.81 11.67
N MET A 463 -3.78 6.33 10.52
CA MET A 463 -2.58 5.79 9.84
C MET A 463 -1.32 6.05 10.66
N GLU A 464 -1.20 7.22 11.29
CA GLU A 464 -0.10 7.53 12.22
C GLU A 464 -0.15 6.62 13.45
N ALA A 465 -1.35 6.40 13.99
CA ALA A 465 -1.56 5.48 15.11
C ALA A 465 -1.12 4.07 14.73
N ALA A 466 -1.47 3.60 13.53
CA ALA A 466 -1.03 2.31 13.04
C ALA A 466 0.50 2.23 12.87
N MET A 467 1.13 3.30 12.36
CA MET A 467 2.59 3.42 12.28
C MET A 467 3.23 3.27 13.66
N TRP A 468 2.74 3.95 14.69
CA TRP A 468 3.28 3.80 16.04
C TRP A 468 3.03 2.40 16.61
N GLY A 469 1.85 1.85 16.38
CA GLY A 469 1.50 0.49 16.81
C GLY A 469 2.41 -0.58 16.21
N SER A 470 2.98 -0.33 15.01
CA SER A 470 3.88 -1.27 14.33
C SER A 470 5.14 -1.60 15.12
N PHE A 471 5.65 -0.68 15.93
CA PHE A 471 6.84 -0.91 16.76
C PHE A 471 6.60 -1.88 17.91
N LEU A 472 5.35 -2.22 18.21
CA LEU A 472 4.98 -3.12 19.29
C LEU A 472 4.83 -4.57 18.83
N ASP A 473 5.35 -4.89 17.64
CA ASP A 473 5.50 -6.26 17.15
C ASP A 473 6.28 -7.14 18.15
N ASP A 474 5.81 -8.37 18.32
CA ASP A 474 6.39 -9.39 19.19
C ASP A 474 7.76 -9.91 18.74
N GLY A 475 8.17 -9.58 17.50
CA GLY A 475 9.44 -9.97 16.92
C GLY A 475 9.46 -11.38 16.34
N GLU A 476 8.32 -12.07 16.22
CA GLU A 476 8.29 -13.40 15.60
C GLU A 476 8.68 -13.41 14.12
N LEU A 477 8.59 -12.24 13.46
CA LEU A 477 8.99 -12.03 12.06
C LEU A 477 10.50 -11.83 11.87
N ASN A 478 11.29 -11.81 12.95
CA ASN A 478 12.71 -11.54 12.91
C ASN A 478 13.46 -12.50 11.95
N GLY A 479 14.00 -11.96 10.85
CA GLY A 479 14.70 -12.73 9.82
C GLY A 479 13.82 -13.53 8.87
N ARG A 480 12.51 -13.27 8.82
CA ARG A 480 11.59 -13.84 7.82
C ARG A 480 11.54 -12.95 6.56
N LEU A 481 10.93 -13.45 5.48
CA LEU A 481 10.75 -12.74 4.20
C LEU A 481 9.29 -12.31 3.96
N ASP A 482 8.49 -12.16 5.02
CA ASP A 482 7.04 -11.82 4.95
C ASP A 482 6.25 -12.59 3.86
N ARG A 483 6.56 -13.89 3.74
CA ARG A 483 6.05 -14.81 2.73
C ARG A 483 5.48 -16.05 3.37
N PHE A 484 4.51 -16.65 2.71
CA PHE A 484 4.11 -18.02 3.02
C PHE A 484 5.22 -19.00 2.60
N GLU A 485 5.82 -19.71 3.56
CA GLU A 485 6.91 -20.67 3.32
C GLU A 485 6.44 -22.14 3.29
N GLY A 486 5.15 -22.42 3.52
CA GLY A 486 4.60 -23.79 3.45
C GLY A 486 4.78 -24.58 4.75
N GLU A 487 5.50 -25.72 4.71
CA GLU A 487 5.57 -26.71 5.81
C GLU A 487 6.04 -26.13 7.16
N LYS A 488 6.83 -25.04 7.16
CA LYS A 488 7.24 -24.34 8.39
C LYS A 488 6.13 -23.54 9.06
N ASP A 489 5.12 -23.13 8.30
CA ASP A 489 3.99 -22.30 8.76
C ASP A 489 2.73 -23.16 9.02
N ALA A 490 2.74 -24.43 8.63
CA ALA A 490 1.67 -25.41 8.89
C ALA A 490 1.88 -26.25 10.17
N ALA A 491 3.03 -26.08 10.84
CA ALA A 491 3.40 -26.71 12.11
C ALA A 491 3.18 -25.73 13.27
#